data_AF-A0A950QZB4-F1
#
_entry.id   AF-A0A950QZB4-F1
#
_cell.length_a   1.000
_cell.length_b   1.000
_cell.length_c   1.000
_cell.angle_alpha   90.00
_cell.angle_beta   90.00
_cell.angle_gamma   90.00
#
_symmetry.space_group_name_H-M   'P 1'
#
loop_
_entity.id
_entity.type
_entity.pdbx_description
1 polymer ?
#
loop_
_entity_poly.entity_id
_entity_poly.type
_entity_poly.pdbx_seq_one_letter_code
_entity_poly.pdbx_strand_id
1 'polypeptide(L)'
;LDFDRFLRSWQHVAPGTQLHGSDGTLQIIRQLQGYEIAANAWESDILARRIAKYDAEFLDELCLSGEVMWARLSPHPAIVENRRVRPTRIAPITLFLREEADWLMPQSQSLDSSALSHAARDVLAALQQHGASFFLDLVRHTHRLASEIEDGLWELLAGGFVTADGFDNLRALIDPKRRRGEGRASKRRPRHAAGRWAVLSPLSHELNRDERIERFARQLLIRWGVLLRDLLLRETLAPPWRDLLPVLRRMEARGEIRGGRFVSGFTGEQFARPEALELLRDLRRQPNTAADVSLSSADPLNLTGIILPGPRVSRLAAIGLVPA
;
A
#
# COMPACT_ATOMS: atom_id res chain seq x y z
N LEU A 1 14.62 21.48 -1.47
CA LEU A 1 15.92 20.79 -1.29
C LEU A 1 15.98 20.15 0.08
N ASP A 2 15.92 20.91 1.18
CA ASP A 2 16.00 20.32 2.54
C ASP A 2 14.85 19.38 2.89
N PHE A 3 13.61 19.70 2.48
CA PHE A 3 12.46 18.86 2.79
C PHE A 3 12.46 17.53 2.03
N ASP A 4 12.92 17.54 0.78
CA ASP A 4 13.07 16.32 -0.02
C ASP A 4 14.14 15.40 0.58
N ARG A 5 15.31 15.96 0.94
CA ARG A 5 16.36 15.23 1.67
C ARG A 5 15.84 14.64 2.99
N PHE A 6 15.05 15.41 3.72
CA PHE A 6 14.38 14.94 4.94
C PHE A 6 13.45 13.76 4.63
N LEU A 7 12.56 13.87 3.66
CA LEU A 7 11.61 12.80 3.33
C LEU A 7 12.30 11.51 2.88
N ARG A 8 13.38 11.62 2.09
CA ARG A 8 14.20 10.45 1.69
C ARG A 8 14.83 9.76 2.89
N SER A 9 15.28 10.53 3.88
CA SER A 9 15.87 9.98 5.11
C SER A 9 14.78 9.40 6.02
N TRP A 10 13.65 10.11 6.18
CA TRP A 10 12.52 9.72 7.01
C TRP A 10 11.83 8.44 6.53
N GLN A 11 11.77 8.23 5.22
CA GLN A 11 11.20 7.02 4.62
C GLN A 11 12.26 5.99 4.21
N HIS A 12 13.47 6.08 4.75
CA HIS A 12 14.52 5.06 4.61
C HIS A 12 15.03 4.80 3.19
N VAL A 13 14.88 5.77 2.28
CA VAL A 13 15.33 5.67 0.88
C VAL A 13 16.74 6.23 0.70
N ALA A 14 17.16 7.18 1.55
CA ALA A 14 18.51 7.72 1.52
C ALA A 14 19.54 6.63 1.85
N PRO A 15 20.70 6.55 1.17
CA PRO A 15 21.75 5.59 1.49
C PRO A 15 22.15 5.64 2.97
N GLY A 16 22.24 4.48 3.62
CA GLY A 16 22.59 4.36 5.04
C GLY A 16 21.40 4.48 6.00
N THR A 17 20.20 4.77 5.50
CA THR A 17 18.97 4.80 6.31
C THR A 17 18.11 3.55 6.17
N GLN A 18 18.47 2.63 5.25
CA GLN A 18 17.72 1.40 5.01
C GLN A 18 17.63 0.52 6.27
N LEU A 19 16.44 -0.03 6.50
CA LEU A 19 16.19 -1.01 7.56
C LEU A 19 16.61 -2.41 7.11
N HIS A 20 16.54 -3.40 8.02
CA HIS A 20 17.03 -4.75 7.76
C HIS A 20 16.02 -5.80 8.21
N GLY A 21 15.96 -6.93 7.48
CA GLY A 21 15.20 -8.12 7.88
C GLY A 21 13.68 -7.95 7.92
N SER A 22 13.03 -8.92 8.57
CA SER A 22 11.57 -8.99 8.72
C SER A 22 11.04 -7.83 9.56
N ASP A 23 11.67 -7.54 10.71
CA ASP A 23 11.28 -6.42 11.59
C ASP A 23 11.34 -5.07 10.87
N GLY A 24 12.41 -4.81 10.11
CA GLY A 24 12.52 -3.61 9.30
C GLY A 24 11.43 -3.54 8.23
N THR A 25 11.08 -4.67 7.62
CA THR A 25 10.00 -4.76 6.64
C THR A 25 8.65 -4.42 7.27
N LEU A 26 8.36 -4.95 8.46
CA LEU A 26 7.17 -4.61 9.23
C LEU A 26 7.10 -3.12 9.57
N GLN A 27 8.23 -2.51 9.95
CA GLN A 27 8.30 -1.08 10.24
C GLN A 27 8.00 -0.21 8.99
N ILE A 28 8.53 -0.58 7.82
CA ILE A 28 8.21 0.13 6.57
C ILE A 28 6.73 -0.03 6.23
N ILE A 29 6.16 -1.22 6.41
CA ILE A 29 4.72 -1.45 6.16
C ILE A 29 3.89 -0.62 7.14
N ARG A 30 4.22 -0.60 8.42
CA ARG A 30 3.55 0.26 9.42
C ARG A 30 3.65 1.74 9.05
N GLN A 31 4.76 2.18 8.45
CA GLN A 31 4.89 3.57 7.97
C GLN A 31 4.05 3.86 6.72
N LEU A 32 3.97 2.91 5.79
CA LEU A 32 3.33 3.11 4.48
C LEU A 32 1.86 2.64 4.41
N GLN A 33 1.37 1.90 5.40
CA GLN A 33 0.01 1.34 5.39
C GLN A 33 -1.05 2.42 5.16
N GLY A 34 -2.09 2.08 4.39
CA GLY A 34 -3.08 3.04 3.92
C GLY A 34 -2.67 3.84 2.67
N TYR A 35 -1.50 3.55 2.09
CA TYR A 35 -1.11 4.06 0.77
C TYR A 35 -1.27 2.97 -0.28
N GLU A 36 -1.96 3.28 -1.38
CA GLU A 36 -2.16 2.35 -2.49
C GLU A 36 -1.04 2.43 -3.51
N ILE A 37 -0.36 1.31 -3.74
CA ILE A 37 0.76 1.18 -4.68
C ILE A 37 0.44 0.07 -5.68
N ALA A 38 0.94 0.19 -6.91
CA ALA A 38 0.84 -0.87 -7.90
C ALA A 38 1.41 -2.20 -7.36
N ALA A 39 0.65 -3.28 -7.51
CA ALA A 39 0.99 -4.60 -6.97
C ALA A 39 2.42 -5.07 -7.31
N ASN A 40 2.87 -4.81 -8.53
CA ASN A 40 4.20 -5.20 -9.00
C ASN A 40 5.34 -4.32 -8.48
N ALA A 41 5.06 -3.13 -7.94
CA ALA A 41 6.07 -2.18 -7.48
C ALA A 41 6.42 -2.36 -5.99
N TRP A 42 5.55 -2.98 -5.18
CA TRP A 42 5.76 -3.14 -3.73
C TRP A 42 7.12 -3.72 -3.38
N GLU A 43 7.52 -4.82 -4.01
CA GLU A 43 8.80 -5.46 -3.69
C GLU A 43 9.97 -4.83 -4.41
N SER A 44 9.87 -4.61 -5.72
CA SER A 44 10.99 -4.16 -6.54
C SER A 44 11.37 -2.70 -6.30
N ASP A 45 10.38 -1.85 -6.03
CA ASP A 45 10.56 -0.40 -6.04
C ASP A 45 10.40 0.21 -4.65
N ILE A 46 9.55 -0.37 -3.78
CA ILE A 46 9.25 0.19 -2.47
C ILE A 46 10.10 -0.47 -1.38
N LEU A 47 9.94 -1.79 -1.19
CA LEU A 47 10.64 -2.53 -0.13
C LEU A 47 12.13 -2.68 -0.43
N ALA A 48 12.51 -3.05 -1.66
CA ALA A 48 13.93 -3.18 -2.02
C ALA A 48 14.73 -1.86 -1.93
N ARG A 49 14.06 -0.71 -1.90
CA ARG A 49 14.71 0.60 -1.69
C ARG A 49 14.86 0.98 -0.23
N ARG A 50 14.01 0.43 0.64
CA ARG A 50 13.94 0.77 2.07
C ARG A 50 14.52 -0.30 2.98
N ILE A 51 14.67 -1.53 2.48
CA ILE A 51 15.24 -2.67 3.18
C ILE A 51 16.55 -3.09 2.52
N ALA A 52 17.64 -3.02 3.28
CA ALA A 52 18.95 -3.46 2.83
C ALA A 52 18.94 -4.97 2.59
N LYS A 53 19.38 -5.39 1.40
CA LYS A 53 19.37 -6.81 0.97
C LYS A 53 17.99 -7.46 1.14
N TYR A 54 16.93 -6.76 0.71
CA TYR A 54 15.56 -7.26 0.77
C TYR A 54 15.43 -8.68 0.19
N ASP A 55 14.78 -9.56 0.95
CA ASP A 55 14.35 -10.88 0.52
C ASP A 55 12.82 -10.97 0.59
N ALA A 56 12.23 -11.61 -0.42
CA ALA A 56 10.80 -11.87 -0.51
C ALA A 56 10.27 -12.71 0.67
N GLU A 57 11.14 -13.50 1.31
CA GLU A 57 10.80 -14.30 2.49
C GLU A 57 10.37 -13.45 3.69
N PHE A 58 10.91 -12.23 3.85
CA PHE A 58 10.53 -11.33 4.94
C PHE A 58 9.04 -10.95 4.88
N LEU A 59 8.56 -10.60 3.69
CA LEU A 59 7.14 -10.30 3.49
C LEU A 59 6.27 -11.55 3.57
N ASP A 60 6.76 -12.69 3.07
CA ASP A 60 6.02 -13.96 3.13
C ASP A 60 5.79 -14.40 4.59
N GLU A 61 6.80 -14.29 5.45
CA GLU A 61 6.70 -14.59 6.87
C GLU A 61 5.68 -13.71 7.59
N LEU A 62 5.71 -12.39 7.34
CA LEU A 62 4.76 -11.43 7.94
C LEU A 62 3.32 -11.66 7.48
N CYS A 63 3.11 -12.07 6.22
CA CYS A 63 1.78 -12.42 5.74
C CYS A 63 1.27 -13.74 6.34
N LEU A 64 2.11 -14.78 6.35
CA LEU A 64 1.73 -16.11 6.83
C LEU A 64 1.55 -16.19 8.34
N SER A 65 2.30 -15.39 9.12
CA SER A 65 2.07 -15.20 10.56
C SER A 65 0.77 -14.45 10.86
N GLY A 66 0.23 -13.74 9.87
CA GLY A 66 -0.98 -12.95 9.99
C GLY A 66 -0.76 -11.53 10.51
N GLU A 67 0.48 -11.10 10.73
CA GLU A 67 0.80 -9.73 11.15
C GLU A 67 0.45 -8.71 10.06
N VAL A 68 0.74 -9.04 8.80
CA VAL A 68 0.48 -8.19 7.64
C VAL A 68 -0.60 -8.80 6.77
N MET A 69 -1.52 -7.95 6.31
CA MET A 69 -2.49 -8.24 5.28
C MET A 69 -2.24 -7.36 4.06
N TRP A 70 -2.81 -7.78 2.93
CA TRP A 70 -2.84 -6.97 1.73
C TRP A 70 -4.20 -7.06 1.06
N ALA A 71 -4.64 -5.93 0.51
CA ALA A 71 -5.88 -5.85 -0.24
C ALA A 71 -5.92 -4.58 -1.09
N ARG A 72 -6.83 -4.55 -2.06
CA ARG A 72 -7.26 -3.28 -2.64
C ARG A 72 -8.31 -2.66 -1.72
N LEU A 73 -8.10 -1.40 -1.33
CA LEU A 73 -9.00 -0.70 -0.40
C LEU A 73 -9.88 0.33 -1.11
N SER A 74 -9.42 0.94 -2.20
CA SER A 74 -10.26 1.82 -3.01
C SER A 74 -11.22 1.03 -3.90
N PRO A 75 -12.47 1.50 -4.08
CA PRO A 75 -13.35 0.90 -5.06
C PRO A 75 -12.74 1.03 -6.46
N HIS A 76 -12.82 -0.04 -7.26
CA HIS A 76 -12.33 0.01 -8.63
C HIS A 76 -13.23 0.95 -9.48
N PRO A 77 -12.68 1.89 -10.28
CA PRO A 77 -13.48 2.83 -11.06
C PRO A 77 -14.54 2.17 -11.94
N ALA A 78 -14.19 1.04 -12.56
CA ALA A 78 -15.14 0.26 -13.35
C ALA A 78 -16.33 -0.26 -12.53
N ILE A 79 -16.16 -0.63 -11.25
CA ILE A 79 -17.28 -1.04 -10.39
C ILE A 79 -18.19 0.16 -10.12
N VAL A 80 -17.61 1.32 -9.83
CA VAL A 80 -18.38 2.56 -9.61
C VAL A 80 -19.16 2.97 -10.87
N GLU A 81 -18.60 2.72 -12.06
CA GLU A 81 -19.22 3.02 -13.36
C GLU A 81 -20.08 1.87 -13.91
N ASN A 82 -20.33 0.79 -13.15
CA ASN A 82 -21.04 -0.42 -13.61
C ASN A 82 -20.48 -1.01 -14.93
N ARG A 83 -19.15 -1.00 -15.05
CA ARG A 83 -18.38 -1.56 -16.17
C ARG A 83 -17.59 -2.78 -15.72
N ARG A 84 -17.31 -3.68 -16.65
CA ARG A 84 -16.52 -4.88 -16.37
C ARG A 84 -15.11 -4.53 -15.86
N VAL A 85 -14.72 -5.13 -14.75
CA VAL A 85 -13.36 -5.00 -14.21
C VAL A 85 -12.39 -5.68 -15.17
N ARG A 86 -11.38 -4.92 -15.62
CA ARG A 86 -10.28 -5.45 -16.43
C ARG A 86 -9.04 -5.54 -15.58
N PRO A 87 -8.61 -6.76 -15.22
CA PRO A 87 -7.45 -6.91 -14.37
C PRO A 87 -6.18 -6.40 -15.06
N THR A 88 -5.32 -5.67 -14.33
CA THR A 88 -4.03 -5.20 -14.85
C THR A 88 -2.93 -5.51 -13.83
N ARG A 89 -1.68 -5.71 -14.29
CA ARG A 89 -0.48 -5.88 -13.43
C ARG A 89 -0.22 -4.73 -12.47
N ILE A 90 -0.96 -3.64 -12.65
CA ILE A 90 -0.82 -2.37 -11.96
C ILE A 90 -2.04 -2.16 -11.03
N ALA A 91 -2.73 -3.24 -10.65
CA ALA A 91 -3.79 -3.15 -9.66
C ALA A 91 -3.24 -2.50 -8.37
N PRO A 92 -3.82 -1.40 -7.88
CA PRO A 92 -3.41 -0.80 -6.62
C PRO A 92 -3.73 -1.74 -5.46
N ILE A 93 -2.73 -2.02 -4.64
CA ILE A 93 -2.80 -2.83 -3.44
C ILE A 93 -2.20 -2.03 -2.29
N THR A 94 -2.78 -2.18 -1.11
CA THR A 94 -2.26 -1.66 0.15
C THR A 94 -1.76 -2.83 0.98
N LEU A 95 -0.53 -2.73 1.51
CA LEU A 95 -0.06 -3.55 2.62
C LEU A 95 -0.40 -2.84 3.93
N PHE A 96 -0.93 -3.55 4.90
CA PHE A 96 -1.31 -2.98 6.19
C PHE A 96 -1.26 -4.03 7.30
N LEU A 97 -1.15 -3.58 8.54
CA LEU A 97 -1.14 -4.49 9.67
C LEU A 97 -2.56 -4.99 9.93
N ARG A 98 -2.70 -6.29 10.21
CA ARG A 98 -4.00 -6.90 10.50
C ARG A 98 -4.68 -6.25 11.70
N GLU A 99 -3.90 -5.91 12.74
CA GLU A 99 -4.39 -5.23 13.94
C GLU A 99 -4.95 -3.83 13.67
N GLU A 100 -4.58 -3.23 12.55
CA GLU A 100 -4.95 -1.86 12.15
C GLU A 100 -5.93 -1.84 10.96
N ALA A 101 -6.49 -2.99 10.60
CA ALA A 101 -7.36 -3.11 9.43
C ALA A 101 -8.71 -2.39 9.61
N ASP A 102 -9.16 -2.15 10.85
CA ASP A 102 -10.48 -1.61 11.21
C ASP A 102 -10.71 -0.18 10.71
N TRP A 103 -9.70 0.69 10.78
CA TRP A 103 -9.81 2.07 10.31
C TRP A 103 -9.51 2.22 8.81
N LEU A 104 -8.78 1.26 8.23
CA LEU A 104 -8.37 1.25 6.82
C LEU A 104 -9.43 0.68 5.89
N MET A 105 -10.04 -0.44 6.30
CA MET A 105 -11.04 -1.14 5.51
C MET A 105 -12.25 -0.23 5.23
N PRO A 106 -12.72 -0.13 3.97
CA PRO A 106 -13.94 0.61 3.68
C PRO A 106 -15.11 0.06 4.51
N GLN A 107 -15.84 0.96 5.16
CA GLN A 107 -17.06 0.62 5.89
C GLN A 107 -18.09 0.09 4.89
N SER A 108 -18.41 -1.20 5.03
CA SER A 108 -19.52 -1.95 4.43
C SER A 108 -20.08 -1.35 3.12
N GLN A 109 -19.22 -1.22 2.10
CA GLN A 109 -19.74 -1.07 0.73
C GLN A 109 -20.06 -2.48 0.26
N SER A 110 -21.36 -2.75 0.06
CA SER A 110 -21.78 -3.92 -0.71
C SER A 110 -21.23 -3.73 -2.13
N LEU A 111 -20.03 -4.25 -2.38
CA LEU A 111 -19.43 -4.19 -3.70
C LEU A 111 -20.35 -4.95 -4.64
N ASP A 112 -20.89 -4.25 -5.64
CA ASP A 112 -21.78 -4.89 -6.60
C ASP A 112 -20.99 -5.89 -7.43
N SER A 113 -21.34 -7.17 -7.27
CA SER A 113 -20.73 -8.28 -8.00
C SER A 113 -21.27 -8.39 -9.43
N SER A 114 -22.27 -7.59 -9.83
CA SER A 114 -22.87 -7.62 -11.17
C SER A 114 -21.87 -7.28 -12.28
N ALA A 115 -20.88 -6.44 -11.97
CA ALA A 115 -19.81 -6.04 -12.89
C ALA A 115 -18.74 -7.13 -13.13
N LEU A 116 -18.79 -8.24 -12.38
CA LEU A 116 -17.82 -9.33 -12.47
C LEU A 116 -18.20 -10.36 -13.53
N SER A 117 -17.19 -10.96 -14.14
CA SER A 117 -17.38 -12.13 -15.02
C SER A 117 -18.06 -13.30 -14.30
N HIS A 118 -18.62 -14.23 -15.06
CA HIS A 118 -19.25 -15.42 -14.49
C HIS A 118 -18.24 -16.28 -13.72
N ALA A 119 -17.00 -16.41 -14.22
CA ALA A 119 -15.94 -17.12 -13.52
C ALA A 119 -15.59 -16.47 -12.17
N ALA A 120 -15.44 -15.14 -12.15
CA ALA A 120 -15.19 -14.40 -10.91
C ALA A 120 -16.34 -14.54 -9.91
N ARG A 121 -17.61 -14.49 -10.36
CA ARG A 121 -18.77 -14.68 -9.49
C ARG A 121 -18.84 -16.09 -8.90
N ASP A 122 -18.51 -17.12 -9.66
CA ASP A 122 -18.51 -18.49 -9.15
C ASP A 122 -17.40 -18.71 -8.12
N VAL A 123 -16.22 -18.11 -8.35
CA VAL A 123 -15.12 -18.13 -7.37
C VAL A 123 -15.53 -17.39 -6.09
N LEU A 124 -16.15 -16.22 -6.20
CA LEU A 124 -16.66 -15.48 -5.06
C LEU A 124 -17.70 -16.29 -4.27
N ALA A 125 -18.65 -16.91 -4.96
CA ALA A 125 -19.66 -17.76 -4.35
C ALA A 125 -19.04 -18.98 -3.63
N ALA A 126 -18.05 -19.62 -4.25
CA ALA A 126 -17.32 -20.73 -3.64
C ALA A 126 -16.61 -20.30 -2.36
N LEU A 127 -15.95 -19.13 -2.36
CA LEU A 127 -15.29 -18.56 -1.18
C LEU A 127 -16.29 -18.15 -0.08
N GLN A 128 -17.46 -17.63 -0.46
CA GLN A 128 -18.52 -17.29 0.51
C GLN A 128 -19.12 -18.55 1.15
N GLN A 129 -19.27 -19.63 0.40
CA GLN A 129 -19.87 -20.88 0.87
C GLN A 129 -18.91 -21.73 1.69
N HIS A 130 -17.64 -21.84 1.28
CA HIS A 130 -16.66 -22.75 1.88
C HIS A 130 -15.63 -22.04 2.76
N GLY A 131 -15.67 -20.70 2.80
CA GLY A 131 -14.69 -19.90 3.50
C GLY A 131 -13.33 -19.84 2.78
N ALA A 132 -12.28 -19.50 3.53
CA ALA A 132 -10.94 -19.38 3.01
C ALA A 132 -10.45 -20.71 2.40
N SER A 133 -10.17 -20.72 1.10
CA SER A 133 -9.95 -21.93 0.31
C SER A 133 -8.62 -21.88 -0.45
N PHE A 134 -7.96 -23.02 -0.61
CA PHE A 134 -6.79 -23.10 -1.49
C PHE A 134 -7.20 -23.05 -2.96
N PHE A 135 -6.27 -22.65 -3.83
CA PHE A 135 -6.52 -22.56 -5.27
C PHE A 135 -7.05 -23.86 -5.89
N LEU A 136 -6.48 -25.02 -5.52
CA LEU A 136 -6.93 -26.32 -6.03
C LEU A 136 -8.32 -26.71 -5.55
N ASP A 137 -8.71 -26.26 -4.35
CA ASP A 137 -10.06 -26.49 -3.83
C ASP A 137 -11.07 -25.65 -4.60
N LEU A 138 -10.73 -24.40 -4.95
CA LEU A 138 -11.57 -23.57 -5.82
C LEU A 138 -11.78 -24.20 -7.20
N VAL A 139 -10.74 -24.78 -7.80
CA VAL A 139 -10.86 -25.54 -9.06
C VAL A 139 -11.82 -26.71 -8.90
N ARG A 140 -11.73 -27.45 -7.79
CA ARG A 140 -12.60 -28.61 -7.51
C ARG A 140 -14.05 -28.21 -7.26
N HIS A 141 -14.29 -27.20 -6.42
CA HIS A 141 -15.63 -26.76 -6.02
C HIS A 141 -16.41 -26.10 -7.16
N THR A 142 -15.73 -25.38 -8.06
CA THR A 142 -16.37 -24.67 -9.17
C THR A 142 -16.44 -25.48 -10.46
N HIS A 143 -15.68 -26.58 -10.56
CA HIS A 143 -15.51 -27.37 -11.79
C HIS A 143 -15.00 -26.55 -13.00
N ARG A 144 -14.32 -25.43 -12.76
CA ARG A 144 -13.74 -24.57 -13.81
C ARG A 144 -12.30 -24.91 -14.10
N LEU A 145 -11.80 -24.46 -15.25
CA LEU A 145 -10.39 -24.60 -15.60
C LEU A 145 -9.52 -23.74 -14.67
N ALA A 146 -8.31 -24.20 -14.38
CA ALA A 146 -7.37 -23.47 -13.53
C ALA A 146 -7.14 -22.03 -14.01
N SER A 147 -7.02 -21.81 -15.32
CA SER A 147 -6.87 -20.47 -15.90
C SER A 147 -8.07 -19.57 -15.66
N GLU A 148 -9.29 -20.11 -15.68
CA GLU A 148 -10.50 -19.33 -15.38
C GLU A 148 -10.57 -18.92 -13.91
N ILE A 149 -10.07 -19.77 -13.00
CA ILE A 149 -9.94 -19.43 -11.58
C ILE A 149 -8.88 -18.34 -11.38
N GLU A 150 -7.75 -18.41 -12.09
CA GLU A 150 -6.72 -17.36 -12.05
C GLU A 150 -7.26 -16.02 -12.52
N ASP A 151 -7.92 -15.99 -13.67
CA ASP A 151 -8.54 -14.78 -14.22
C ASP A 151 -9.62 -14.24 -13.28
N GLY A 152 -10.44 -15.14 -12.72
CA GLY A 152 -11.48 -14.80 -11.74
C GLY A 152 -10.92 -14.20 -10.45
N LEU A 153 -9.89 -14.82 -9.86
CA LEU A 153 -9.22 -14.31 -8.66
C LEU A 153 -8.54 -12.96 -8.93
N TRP A 154 -7.95 -12.79 -10.12
CA TRP A 154 -7.31 -11.54 -10.51
C TRP A 154 -8.34 -10.41 -10.72
N GLU A 155 -9.51 -10.72 -11.27
CA GLU A 155 -10.66 -9.80 -11.36
C GLU A 155 -11.23 -9.43 -9.99
N LEU A 156 -11.42 -10.41 -9.11
CA LEU A 156 -11.88 -10.19 -7.74
C LEU A 156 -10.89 -9.33 -6.94
N LEU A 157 -9.59 -9.60 -7.07
CA LEU A 157 -8.53 -8.83 -6.42
C LEU A 157 -8.47 -7.40 -6.94
N ALA A 158 -8.53 -7.22 -8.27
CA ALA A 158 -8.60 -5.90 -8.88
C ALA A 158 -9.85 -5.12 -8.46
N GLY A 159 -10.95 -5.82 -8.18
CA GLY A 159 -12.20 -5.26 -7.65
C GLY A 159 -12.22 -5.03 -6.14
N GLY A 160 -11.25 -5.55 -5.38
CA GLY A 160 -11.23 -5.44 -3.92
C GLY A 160 -12.14 -6.42 -3.17
N PHE A 161 -12.51 -7.54 -3.79
CA PHE A 161 -13.38 -8.56 -3.19
C PHE A 161 -12.64 -9.64 -2.40
N VAL A 162 -11.35 -9.87 -2.69
CA VAL A 162 -10.59 -10.98 -2.12
C VAL A 162 -9.20 -10.54 -1.65
N THR A 163 -8.68 -11.30 -0.71
CA THR A 163 -7.30 -11.27 -0.21
C THR A 163 -6.75 -12.70 -0.14
N ALA A 164 -5.48 -12.87 0.21
CA ALA A 164 -4.91 -14.18 0.48
C ALA A 164 -3.89 -14.15 1.62
N ASP A 165 -3.69 -15.31 2.27
CA ASP A 165 -2.78 -15.46 3.43
C ASP A 165 -1.31 -15.13 3.10
N GLY A 166 -0.88 -15.25 1.85
CA GLY A 166 0.51 -15.05 1.44
C GLY A 166 0.64 -14.09 0.27
N PHE A 167 1.70 -13.26 0.26
CA PHE A 167 1.98 -12.37 -0.87
C PHE A 167 2.42 -13.13 -2.12
N ASP A 168 2.94 -14.36 -1.96
CA ASP A 168 3.27 -15.26 -3.08
C ASP A 168 2.07 -15.54 -4.01
N ASN A 169 0.84 -15.55 -3.48
CA ASN A 169 -0.39 -15.64 -4.27
C ASN A 169 -0.53 -14.49 -5.26
N LEU A 170 -0.25 -13.26 -4.83
CA LEU A 170 -0.26 -12.08 -5.68
C LEU A 170 0.89 -12.11 -6.70
N ARG A 171 2.10 -12.49 -6.28
CA ARG A 171 3.26 -12.63 -7.19
C ARG A 171 2.95 -13.56 -8.36
N ALA A 172 2.26 -14.66 -8.06
CA ALA A 172 1.92 -15.66 -9.06
C ALA A 172 0.83 -15.22 -10.04
N LEU A 173 -0.04 -14.27 -9.66
CA LEU A 173 -0.98 -13.62 -10.60
C LEU A 173 -0.29 -12.54 -11.45
N ILE A 174 0.69 -11.82 -10.91
CA ILE A 174 1.46 -10.80 -11.66
C ILE A 174 2.34 -11.44 -12.74
N ASP A 175 3.06 -12.52 -12.38
CA ASP A 175 3.95 -13.27 -13.27
C ASP A 175 3.51 -14.74 -13.44
N PRO A 176 2.65 -15.03 -14.44
CA PRO A 176 2.21 -16.40 -14.74
C PRO A 176 3.34 -17.34 -15.17
N LYS A 177 4.51 -16.85 -15.62
CA LYS A 177 5.65 -17.70 -16.01
C LYS A 177 6.24 -18.42 -14.80
N ARG A 178 6.15 -17.79 -13.61
CA ARG A 178 6.62 -18.35 -12.34
C ARG A 178 5.89 -19.64 -11.96
N ARG A 179 4.59 -19.75 -12.26
CA ARG A 179 3.79 -20.99 -12.05
C ARG A 179 4.07 -22.08 -13.07
N ARG A 180 4.37 -21.71 -14.33
CA ARG A 180 4.74 -22.68 -15.39
C ARG A 180 6.11 -23.33 -15.17
N GLY A 181 6.87 -22.90 -14.17
CA GLY A 181 8.20 -23.44 -13.88
C GLY A 181 9.24 -23.05 -14.94
N GLU A 182 8.99 -21.99 -15.70
CA GLU A 182 9.87 -21.48 -16.75
C GLU A 182 10.74 -20.35 -16.18
N GLY A 183 12.08 -20.47 -16.25
CA GLY A 183 13.04 -19.42 -15.85
C GLY A 183 13.82 -19.70 -14.55
N ARG A 184 14.66 -18.73 -14.12
CA ARG A 184 15.58 -18.88 -12.95
C ARG A 184 14.87 -19.16 -11.61
N ALA A 185 13.56 -18.86 -11.51
CA ALA A 185 12.72 -19.15 -10.34
C ALA A 185 12.21 -20.61 -10.28
N SER A 186 12.45 -21.41 -11.32
CA SER A 186 11.96 -22.80 -11.51
C SER A 186 12.37 -23.79 -10.41
N LYS A 187 13.49 -23.56 -9.72
CA LYS A 187 14.08 -24.56 -8.80
C LYS A 187 13.74 -24.42 -7.32
N ARG A 188 13.02 -23.37 -6.89
CA ARG A 188 12.95 -23.01 -5.45
C ARG A 188 11.57 -23.02 -4.79
N ARG A 189 10.44 -23.07 -5.52
CA ARG A 189 9.11 -22.95 -4.89
C ARG A 189 8.07 -23.90 -5.51
N PRO A 190 7.03 -24.33 -4.76
CA PRO A 190 5.96 -25.17 -5.27
C PRO A 190 5.26 -24.55 -6.49
N ARG A 191 4.72 -25.39 -7.40
CA ARG A 191 4.00 -24.93 -8.61
C ARG A 191 2.75 -24.09 -8.31
N HIS A 192 2.24 -24.18 -7.08
CA HIS A 192 1.14 -23.37 -6.58
C HIS A 192 1.64 -22.47 -5.46
N ALA A 193 1.20 -21.22 -5.49
CA ALA A 193 1.52 -20.26 -4.45
C ALA A 193 0.97 -20.74 -3.11
N ALA A 194 1.73 -20.55 -2.04
CA ALA A 194 1.31 -20.92 -0.69
C ALA A 194 0.23 -19.95 -0.17
N GLY A 195 -0.74 -20.50 0.58
CA GLY A 195 -1.78 -19.72 1.26
C GLY A 195 -3.17 -19.86 0.65
N ARG A 196 -4.19 -19.57 1.46
CA ARG A 196 -5.60 -19.62 1.06
C ARG A 196 -6.06 -18.27 0.54
N TRP A 197 -7.00 -18.30 -0.40
CA TRP A 197 -7.77 -17.13 -0.83
C TRP A 197 -8.97 -16.97 0.09
N ALA A 198 -9.31 -15.75 0.44
CA ALA A 198 -10.45 -15.43 1.29
C ALA A 198 -11.20 -14.22 0.75
N VAL A 199 -12.50 -14.14 1.04
CA VAL A 199 -13.26 -12.92 0.82
C VAL A 199 -12.70 -11.82 1.73
N LEU A 200 -12.51 -10.64 1.15
CA LEU A 200 -12.17 -9.46 1.92
C LEU A 200 -13.44 -8.95 2.62
N SER A 201 -13.66 -9.46 3.83
CA SER A 201 -14.81 -9.06 4.64
C SER A 201 -14.46 -7.84 5.49
N PRO A 202 -15.37 -6.84 5.59
CA PRO A 202 -15.21 -5.77 6.58
C PRO A 202 -15.16 -6.38 7.97
N LEU A 203 -14.31 -5.82 8.83
CA LEU A 203 -14.21 -6.27 10.22
C LEU A 203 -15.52 -5.96 10.96
N SER A 204 -15.84 -6.83 11.94
CA SER A 204 -17.08 -6.76 12.71
C SER A 204 -17.21 -5.52 13.59
N HIS A 205 -16.13 -4.76 13.77
CA HIS A 205 -16.10 -3.55 14.59
C HIS A 205 -15.96 -2.31 13.70
N GLU A 206 -17.03 -1.54 13.58
CA GLU A 206 -17.01 -0.26 12.87
C GLU A 206 -16.56 0.85 13.83
N LEU A 207 -15.39 1.43 13.54
CA LEU A 207 -14.92 2.61 14.27
C LEU A 207 -15.82 3.82 13.99
N ASN A 208 -15.96 4.67 15.00
CA ASN A 208 -16.64 5.94 14.80
C ASN A 208 -15.86 6.82 13.80
N ARG A 209 -16.54 7.75 13.13
CA ARG A 209 -15.92 8.59 12.09
C ARG A 209 -14.74 9.42 12.62
N ASP A 210 -14.87 10.00 13.81
CA ASP A 210 -13.83 10.85 14.42
C ASP A 210 -12.59 10.04 14.83
N GLU A 211 -12.78 8.86 15.39
CA GLU A 211 -11.72 7.89 15.70
C GLU A 211 -10.99 7.48 14.43
N ARG A 212 -11.72 7.17 13.36
CA ARG A 212 -11.14 6.84 12.06
C ARG A 212 -10.31 8.01 11.51
N ILE A 213 -10.82 9.23 11.58
CA ILE A 213 -10.07 10.43 11.15
C ILE A 213 -8.81 10.63 12.01
N GLU A 214 -8.87 10.39 13.33
CA GLU A 214 -7.71 10.46 14.22
C GLU A 214 -6.67 9.38 13.88
N ARG A 215 -7.08 8.15 13.55
CA ARG A 215 -6.18 7.10 13.05
C ARG A 215 -5.50 7.51 11.74
N PHE A 216 -6.24 8.07 10.78
CA PHE A 216 -5.67 8.61 9.55
C PHE A 216 -4.67 9.75 9.83
N ALA A 217 -4.99 10.69 10.72
CA ALA A 217 -4.09 11.79 11.07
C ALA A 217 -2.77 11.24 11.65
N ARG A 218 -2.84 10.28 12.58
CA ARG A 218 -1.66 9.60 13.14
C ARG A 218 -0.85 8.89 12.06
N GLN A 219 -1.49 8.14 11.18
CA GLN A 219 -0.79 7.45 10.09
C GLN A 219 -0.08 8.42 9.15
N LEU A 220 -0.74 9.51 8.77
CA LEU A 220 -0.15 10.53 7.89
C LEU A 220 1.08 11.18 8.53
N LEU A 221 1.03 11.43 9.84
CA LEU A 221 2.16 11.95 10.61
C LEU A 221 3.31 10.93 10.73
N ILE A 222 3.01 9.64 10.90
CA ILE A 222 4.02 8.56 10.86
C ILE A 222 4.69 8.51 9.48
N ARG A 223 3.90 8.58 8.40
CA ARG A 223 4.38 8.44 7.02
C ARG A 223 5.23 9.62 6.56
N TRP A 224 4.78 10.83 6.84
CA TRP A 224 5.38 12.05 6.29
C TRP A 224 6.30 12.77 7.28
N GLY A 225 6.15 12.54 8.58
CA GLY A 225 6.89 13.24 9.65
C GLY A 225 6.42 14.68 9.83
N VAL A 226 6.43 15.45 8.74
CA VAL A 226 5.81 16.78 8.60
C VAL A 226 4.67 16.72 7.60
N LEU A 227 3.45 16.92 8.09
CA LEU A 227 2.22 16.91 7.31
C LEU A 227 1.84 18.32 6.88
N LEU A 228 1.54 18.46 5.59
CA LEU A 228 1.03 19.68 4.95
C LEU A 228 -0.04 19.30 3.92
N ARG A 229 -0.97 20.22 3.65
CA ARG A 229 -2.17 19.96 2.83
C ARG A 229 -1.87 19.33 1.47
N ASP A 230 -0.86 19.83 0.76
CA ASP A 230 -0.54 19.40 -0.61
C ASP A 230 -0.09 17.94 -0.69
N LEU A 231 0.44 17.35 0.39
CA LEU A 231 0.80 15.92 0.45
C LEU A 231 -0.43 15.02 0.29
N LEU A 232 -1.62 15.49 0.68
CA LEU A 232 -2.85 14.71 0.52
C LEU A 232 -3.22 14.47 -0.94
N LEU A 233 -2.66 15.22 -1.90
CA LEU A 233 -2.86 14.96 -3.33
C LEU A 233 -2.32 13.58 -3.76
N ARG A 234 -1.48 12.94 -2.93
CA ARG A 234 -0.96 11.57 -3.11
C ARG A 234 -1.71 10.53 -2.29
N GLU A 235 -2.64 10.92 -1.43
CA GLU A 235 -3.31 10.04 -0.46
C GLU A 235 -4.75 9.74 -0.90
N THR A 236 -4.99 8.61 -1.57
CA THR A 236 -6.34 8.27 -2.09
C THR A 236 -7.35 8.00 -0.99
N LEU A 237 -6.91 7.38 0.11
CA LEU A 237 -7.80 6.95 1.18
C LEU A 237 -7.94 8.00 2.29
N ALA A 238 -7.12 9.05 2.29
CA ALA A 238 -7.11 10.02 3.37
C ALA A 238 -8.40 10.87 3.39
N PRO A 239 -8.94 11.17 4.59
CA PRO A 239 -9.98 12.17 4.76
C PRO A 239 -9.53 13.54 4.21
N PRO A 240 -10.48 14.39 3.79
CA PRO A 240 -10.13 15.71 3.29
C PRO A 240 -9.50 16.57 4.40
N TRP A 241 -8.62 17.51 4.02
CA TRP A 241 -7.90 18.37 4.97
C TRP A 241 -8.81 19.07 5.99
N ARG A 242 -10.01 19.49 5.58
CA ARG A 242 -11.01 20.14 6.43
C ARG A 242 -11.47 19.26 7.61
N ASP A 243 -11.46 17.94 7.44
CA ASP A 243 -11.85 16.96 8.45
C ASP A 243 -10.64 16.63 9.36
N LEU A 244 -9.43 16.61 8.79
CA LEU A 244 -8.18 16.35 9.51
C LEU A 244 -7.76 17.52 10.42
N LEU A 245 -7.98 18.76 9.98
CA LEU A 245 -7.46 19.96 10.65
C LEU A 245 -7.94 20.11 12.11
N PRO A 246 -9.23 19.94 12.45
CA PRO A 246 -9.67 19.97 13.84
C PRO A 246 -8.97 18.91 14.70
N VAL A 247 -8.76 17.71 14.15
CA VAL A 247 -8.10 16.61 14.87
C VAL A 247 -6.62 16.91 15.10
N LEU A 248 -5.91 17.41 14.09
CA LEU A 248 -4.51 17.82 14.19
C LEU A 248 -4.32 18.92 15.25
N ARG A 249 -5.21 19.92 15.29
CA ARG A 249 -5.19 20.97 16.33
C ARG A 249 -5.48 20.41 17.72
N ARG A 250 -6.37 19.42 17.86
CA ARG A 250 -6.57 18.72 19.16
C ARG A 250 -5.31 17.97 19.58
N MET A 251 -4.66 17.24 18.67
CA MET A 251 -3.41 16.54 18.95
C MET A 251 -2.29 17.52 19.34
N GLU A 252 -2.22 18.69 18.69
CA GLU A 252 -1.29 19.76 19.06
C GLU A 252 -1.58 20.31 20.46
N ALA A 253 -2.85 20.59 20.78
CA ALA A 253 -3.25 21.08 22.10
C ALA A 253 -2.93 20.07 23.22
N ARG A 254 -2.96 18.76 22.92
CA ARG A 254 -2.50 17.69 23.83
C ARG A 254 -0.97 17.57 23.92
N GLY A 255 -0.23 18.29 23.07
CA GLY A 255 1.23 18.26 23.02
C GLY A 255 1.82 17.04 22.29
N GLU A 256 1.00 16.23 21.63
CA GLU A 256 1.44 15.03 20.89
C GLU A 256 2.22 15.40 19.62
N ILE A 257 1.88 16.53 19.01
CA ILE A 257 2.50 17.07 17.80
C ILE A 257 2.74 18.57 17.94
N ARG A 258 3.46 19.15 16.98
CA ARG A 258 3.73 20.60 16.91
C ARG A 258 3.10 21.18 15.64
N GLY A 259 2.30 22.22 15.78
CA GLY A 259 1.87 23.06 14.66
C GLY A 259 2.87 24.19 14.41
N GLY A 260 3.00 24.62 13.16
CA GLY A 260 3.85 25.75 12.81
C GLY A 260 4.24 25.80 11.33
N ARG A 261 5.39 26.42 11.06
CA ARG A 261 6.03 26.44 9.74
C ARG A 261 7.45 25.90 9.86
N PHE A 262 7.63 24.63 9.52
CA PHE A 262 8.90 23.93 9.64
C PHE A 262 9.67 23.93 8.33
N VAL A 263 8.93 23.92 7.22
CA VAL A 263 9.44 23.89 5.86
C VAL A 263 8.99 25.13 5.09
N SER A 264 9.94 25.84 4.47
CA SER A 264 9.69 27.00 3.61
C SER A 264 9.21 26.60 2.21
N GLY A 265 8.50 27.50 1.52
CA GLY A 265 8.06 27.29 0.13
C GLY A 265 6.67 26.68 -0.01
N PHE A 266 5.99 26.37 1.10
CA PHE A 266 4.62 25.87 1.13
C PHE A 266 3.71 26.81 1.90
N THR A 267 2.45 26.88 1.48
CA THR A 267 1.41 27.69 2.13
C THR A 267 0.56 26.83 3.08
N GLY A 268 -0.07 27.47 4.07
CA GLY A 268 -0.92 26.80 5.05
C GLY A 268 -0.21 26.35 6.34
N GLU A 269 -1.00 25.76 7.23
CA GLU A 269 -0.55 25.16 8.49
C GLU A 269 0.20 23.85 8.23
N GLN A 270 1.28 23.63 8.98
CA GLN A 270 2.03 22.37 8.97
C GLN A 270 2.00 21.77 10.37
N PHE A 271 1.93 20.45 10.43
CA PHE A 271 1.95 19.69 11.68
C PHE A 271 3.06 18.67 11.63
N ALA A 272 3.87 18.59 12.67
CA ALA A 272 5.03 17.72 12.70
C ALA A 272 5.09 16.90 13.98
N ARG A 273 5.57 15.68 13.83
CA ARG A 273 6.00 14.85 14.95
C ARG A 273 7.27 15.44 15.60
N PRO A 274 7.45 15.36 16.92
CA PRO A 274 8.67 15.83 17.58
C PRO A 274 9.95 15.22 16.96
N GLU A 275 9.94 13.92 16.68
CA GLU A 275 11.08 13.18 16.13
C GLU A 275 11.42 13.64 14.70
N ALA A 276 10.41 14.03 13.92
CA ALA A 276 10.61 14.60 12.59
C ALA A 276 11.31 15.96 12.65
N LEU A 277 11.02 16.77 13.67
CA LEU A 277 11.69 18.06 13.88
C LEU A 277 13.15 17.91 14.31
N GLU A 278 13.46 16.87 15.09
CA GLU A 278 14.84 16.53 15.44
C GLU A 278 15.64 16.15 14.20
N LEU A 279 15.13 15.22 13.38
CA LEU A 279 15.78 14.84 12.14
C LEU A 279 15.96 16.03 11.18
N LEU A 280 14.96 16.91 11.06
CA LEU A 280 15.08 18.15 10.27
C LEU A 280 16.22 19.06 10.76
N ARG A 281 16.40 19.19 12.08
CA ARG A 281 17.48 20.00 12.65
C ARG A 281 18.84 19.36 12.38
N ASP A 282 18.95 18.05 12.52
CA ASP A 282 20.21 17.33 12.31
C ASP A 282 20.64 17.35 10.85
N LEU A 283 19.71 17.17 9.91
CA LEU A 283 19.99 17.26 8.47
C LEU A 283 20.43 18.66 8.03
N ARG A 284 19.94 19.73 8.67
CA ARG A 284 20.40 21.11 8.41
C ARG A 284 21.84 21.37 8.86
N ARG A 285 22.33 20.62 9.86
CA ARG A 285 23.72 20.73 10.33
C ARG A 285 24.70 19.97 9.44
N GLN A 286 24.21 18.97 8.70
CA GLN A 286 25.04 18.14 7.83
C GLN A 286 25.21 18.79 6.45
N PRO A 287 26.41 18.67 5.83
CA PRO A 287 26.63 19.16 4.48
C PRO A 287 25.63 18.52 3.51
N ASN A 288 25.19 19.30 2.52
CA ASN A 288 24.24 18.85 1.51
C ASN A 288 24.96 17.99 0.47
N THR A 289 25.12 16.69 0.76
CA THR A 289 25.60 15.73 -0.23
C THR A 289 24.40 15.28 -1.05
N ALA A 290 24.25 15.84 -2.26
CA ALA A 290 23.22 15.42 -3.20
C ALA A 290 23.54 13.99 -3.68
N ALA A 291 22.97 13.00 -3.01
CA ALA A 291 22.89 11.65 -3.57
C ALA A 291 21.73 11.64 -4.56
N ASP A 292 22.05 11.49 -5.85
CA ASP A 292 21.03 11.35 -6.89
C ASP A 292 20.35 9.98 -6.74
N VAL A 293 19.21 9.95 -6.06
CA VAL A 293 18.44 8.72 -5.83
C VAL A 293 17.25 8.72 -6.77
N SER A 294 17.33 7.93 -7.83
CA SER A 294 16.21 7.73 -8.74
C SER A 294 15.08 6.96 -8.07
N LEU A 295 13.86 7.51 -8.16
CA LEU A 295 12.63 6.95 -7.58
C LEU A 295 11.74 6.36 -8.68
N SER A 296 11.04 5.29 -8.34
CA SER A 296 9.95 4.76 -9.18
C SER A 296 8.78 5.74 -9.20
N SER A 297 8.07 5.81 -10.31
CA SER A 297 6.85 6.61 -10.41
C SER A 297 5.76 6.19 -9.41
N ALA A 298 5.80 4.93 -8.96
CA ALA A 298 4.89 4.36 -7.97
C ALA A 298 5.29 4.65 -6.51
N ASP A 299 6.49 5.19 -6.27
CA ASP A 299 6.94 5.50 -4.91
C ASP A 299 6.17 6.70 -4.32
N PRO A 300 5.71 6.63 -3.04
CA PRO A 300 5.09 7.77 -2.36
C PRO A 300 5.93 9.06 -2.41
N LEU A 301 7.26 8.93 -2.40
CA LEU A 301 8.21 10.06 -2.46
C LEU A 301 8.30 10.72 -3.83
N ASN A 302 7.70 10.16 -4.88
CA ASN A 302 7.59 10.86 -6.14
C ASN A 302 6.65 12.07 -5.96
N LEU A 303 7.20 13.23 -5.59
CA LEU A 303 6.45 14.46 -5.33
C LEU A 303 6.56 15.48 -6.47
N THR A 304 7.06 15.05 -7.63
CA THR A 304 7.16 15.84 -8.86
C THR A 304 5.79 16.32 -9.30
N GLY A 305 5.67 17.63 -9.54
CA GLY A 305 4.43 18.31 -9.88
C GLY A 305 3.47 18.50 -8.70
N ILE A 306 3.94 18.32 -7.46
CA ILE A 306 3.17 18.56 -6.22
C ILE A 306 3.93 19.52 -5.33
N ILE A 307 5.07 19.06 -4.81
CA ILE A 307 5.98 19.81 -3.94
C ILE A 307 7.31 20.07 -4.64
N LEU A 308 7.69 19.17 -5.55
CA LEU A 308 8.87 19.32 -6.41
C LEU A 308 8.46 19.87 -7.78
N PRO A 309 9.29 20.71 -8.42
CA PRO A 309 9.01 21.24 -9.75
C PRO A 309 8.97 20.11 -10.80
N GLY A 310 8.13 20.25 -11.82
CA GLY A 310 8.02 19.30 -12.94
C GLY A 310 6.59 18.87 -13.25
N PRO A 311 6.37 18.09 -14.32
CA PRO A 311 5.06 17.57 -14.67
C PRO A 311 4.61 16.49 -13.67
N ARG A 312 3.33 16.49 -13.31
CA ARG A 312 2.77 15.49 -12.38
C ARG A 312 2.83 14.09 -13.00
N VAL A 313 3.46 13.16 -12.28
CA VAL A 313 3.61 11.76 -12.73
C VAL A 313 2.53 10.89 -12.10
N SER A 314 1.97 9.96 -12.89
CA SER A 314 0.96 9.00 -12.42
C SER A 314 1.55 8.02 -11.40
N ARG A 315 0.85 7.85 -10.28
CA ARG A 315 1.17 6.87 -9.21
C ARG A 315 1.11 5.41 -9.66
N LEU A 316 0.34 5.13 -10.71
CA LEU A 316 0.15 3.77 -11.24
C LEU A 316 1.04 3.51 -12.45
N ALA A 317 1.84 4.47 -12.92
CA ALA A 317 2.84 4.10 -13.91
C ALA A 317 3.90 3.24 -13.21
N ALA A 318 4.07 1.97 -13.59
CA ALA A 318 5.15 1.12 -13.11
C ALA A 318 6.40 1.20 -14.02
N ILE A 319 6.40 2.07 -15.03
CA ILE A 319 7.46 2.20 -16.02
C ILE A 319 7.80 3.68 -16.17
N GLY A 320 8.84 4.11 -15.47
CA GLY A 320 9.38 5.46 -15.53
C GLY A 320 10.23 5.75 -14.31
N LEU A 321 11.56 5.68 -14.47
CA LEU A 321 12.46 6.28 -13.50
C LEU A 321 12.30 7.79 -13.64
N VAL A 322 11.82 8.44 -12.58
CA VAL A 322 11.71 9.90 -12.55
C VAL A 322 13.02 10.41 -11.92
N PRO A 323 13.75 11.33 -12.58
CA PRO A 323 14.85 12.02 -11.92
C PRO A 323 14.27 12.77 -10.71
N ALA A 324 14.95 12.59 -9.59
CA ALA A 324 14.54 13.03 -8.28
C ALA A 324 14.64 14.54 -8.11
#